data_AF-A0A164PC42-F1
#
_entry.id   AF-A0A164PC42-F1
#
_cell.length_a   1.000
_cell.length_b   1.000
_cell.length_c   1.000
_cell.angle_alpha   90.00
_cell.angle_beta   90.00
_cell.angle_gamma   90.00
#
_symmetry.space_group_name_H-M   'P 1'
#
loop_
_entity.id
_entity.type
_entity.pdbx_description
1 polymer ?
#
loop_
_entity_poly.entity_id
_entity_poly.type
_entity_poly.pdbx_seq_one_letter_code
_entity_poly.pdbx_strand_id
1 'polypeptide(L)'
;MGNRAVALLLLFVFAVAGCSTDSGGSDDRSVSTSSEAPPVFSPEAQIYSAVVHRLVLTDHTFGVGYPSPFKAVYVLDALSSGSSDLFIDADGAPLEEALKSEIVELSDGLPPVEFVDQFDTRAALGGQGVTGVQNDGVVIGLSAIEEPPEGTVVVGAGFWCGVDCGFGTTYLVEESNDGWHVTRNIGPISIS
;
A
#
# COMPACT_ATOMS: atom_id res chain seq x y z
N MET A 1 43.92 10.94 19.93
CA MET A 1 45.07 11.55 19.21
C MET A 1 45.13 10.94 17.82
N GLY A 2 45.10 11.78 16.77
CA GLY A 2 45.12 11.40 15.35
C GLY A 2 43.89 11.94 14.61
N ASN A 3 43.83 13.22 14.17
CA ASN A 3 44.35 13.75 12.89
C ASN A 3 43.74 13.00 11.69
N ARG A 4 43.06 13.58 10.68
CA ARG A 4 43.12 14.91 10.06
C ARG A 4 41.94 15.06 9.09
N ALA A 5 41.48 16.30 8.89
CA ALA A 5 40.61 16.72 7.80
C ALA A 5 41.28 16.57 6.42
N VAL A 6 40.47 16.34 5.37
CA VAL A 6 40.69 16.86 4.00
C VAL A 6 39.33 17.12 3.35
N ALA A 7 39.07 18.39 3.04
CA ALA A 7 38.03 18.85 2.12
C ALA A 7 38.59 18.85 0.69
N LEU A 8 37.74 18.65 -0.32
CA LEU A 8 37.91 19.27 -1.64
C LEU A 8 36.62 19.17 -2.49
N LEU A 9 36.05 20.35 -2.75
CA LEU A 9 35.09 20.66 -3.79
C LEU A 9 35.61 20.26 -5.18
N LEU A 10 34.70 19.92 -6.10
CA LEU A 10 34.84 20.24 -7.52
C LEU A 10 33.46 20.47 -8.17
N LEU A 11 33.19 21.75 -8.44
CA LEU A 11 32.17 22.24 -9.37
C LEU A 11 32.58 21.91 -10.81
N PHE A 12 31.64 21.46 -11.64
CA PHE A 12 31.73 21.62 -13.09
C PHE A 12 30.41 22.14 -13.63
N VAL A 13 30.44 23.43 -13.99
CA VAL A 13 29.44 24.11 -14.83
C VAL A 13 29.91 23.95 -16.26
N PHE A 14 29.07 23.37 -17.12
CA PHE A 14 29.17 23.58 -18.57
C PHE A 14 27.82 24.05 -19.09
N ALA A 15 27.75 25.36 -19.34
CA ALA A 15 26.74 25.96 -20.19
C ALA A 15 27.12 25.71 -21.65
N VAL A 16 26.23 25.08 -22.41
CA VAL A 16 26.28 25.11 -23.87
C VAL A 16 24.99 25.75 -24.36
N ALA A 17 25.09 27.03 -24.70
CA ALA A 17 24.11 27.71 -25.53
C ALA A 17 24.39 27.32 -26.99
N GLY A 18 23.46 26.58 -27.59
CA GLY A 18 23.47 26.27 -29.02
C GLY A 18 22.11 26.61 -29.61
N CYS A 19 21.99 27.82 -30.19
CA CYS A 19 20.87 28.16 -31.05
C CYS A 19 21.18 27.67 -32.47
N SER A 20 20.45 26.66 -32.94
CA SER A 20 20.34 26.37 -34.37
C SER A 20 18.87 26.53 -34.77
N THR A 21 18.61 27.59 -35.52
CA THR A 21 17.34 27.84 -36.21
C THR A 21 17.28 26.91 -37.41
N ASP A 22 16.30 26.00 -37.43
CA ASP A 22 15.89 25.33 -38.65
C ASP A 22 14.40 25.56 -38.88
N SER A 23 14.09 26.00 -40.09
CA SER A 23 12.78 26.44 -40.55
C SER A 23 12.33 25.48 -41.63
N GLY A 24 11.27 24.71 -41.38
CA GLY A 24 10.54 24.06 -42.47
C GLY A 24 9.87 22.76 -42.10
N GLY A 25 8.54 22.75 -42.12
CA GLY A 25 7.75 21.51 -42.14
C GLY A 25 6.50 21.60 -41.29
N SER A 26 5.45 22.24 -41.82
CA SER A 26 4.10 22.10 -41.31
C SER A 26 3.65 20.65 -41.45
N ASP A 27 3.66 19.91 -40.36
CA ASP A 27 2.74 18.80 -40.11
C ASP A 27 2.06 19.08 -38.76
N ASP A 28 0.96 19.85 -38.82
CA ASP A 28 0.02 20.04 -37.72
C ASP A 28 -0.70 18.72 -37.42
N ARG A 29 0.02 17.76 -36.85
CA ARG A 29 -0.55 16.81 -35.90
C ARG A 29 -0.17 17.30 -34.52
N SER A 30 -0.93 18.30 -34.05
CA SER A 30 -1.10 18.52 -32.62
C SER A 30 -1.71 17.25 -32.02
N VAL A 31 -0.85 16.29 -31.70
CA VAL A 31 -1.14 15.32 -30.66
C VAL A 31 -1.23 16.16 -29.40
N SER A 32 -2.45 16.57 -29.06
CA SER A 32 -2.77 17.01 -27.71
C SER A 32 -2.52 15.82 -26.80
N THR A 33 -1.26 15.62 -26.40
CA THR A 33 -0.97 15.00 -25.12
C THR A 33 -1.51 15.98 -24.10
N SER A 34 -2.80 15.83 -23.77
CA SER A 34 -3.29 16.26 -22.47
C SER A 34 -2.34 15.61 -21.48
N SER A 35 -1.43 16.43 -20.95
CA SER A 35 -0.71 16.12 -19.73
C SER A 35 -1.78 16.13 -18.66
N GLU A 36 -2.52 15.02 -18.56
CA GLU A 36 -3.47 14.79 -17.49
C GLU A 36 -2.67 14.94 -16.20
N ALA A 37 -3.10 15.86 -15.35
CA ALA A 37 -2.50 15.99 -14.04
C ALA A 37 -2.61 14.63 -13.35
N PRO A 38 -1.56 14.16 -12.63
CA PRO A 38 -1.65 12.89 -11.95
C PRO A 38 -2.89 12.87 -11.05
N PRO A 39 -3.59 11.72 -10.95
CA PRO A 39 -4.76 11.60 -10.11
C PRO A 39 -4.39 11.99 -8.67
N VAL A 40 -5.23 12.83 -8.07
CA VAL A 40 -5.09 13.22 -6.67
C VAL A 40 -5.94 12.27 -5.85
N PHE A 41 -5.30 11.30 -5.21
CA PHE A 41 -5.95 10.32 -4.35
C PHE A 41 -6.30 10.95 -2.99
N SER A 42 -7.40 10.51 -2.38
CA SER A 42 -7.74 10.91 -1.02
C SER A 42 -6.66 10.50 -0.01
N PRO A 43 -6.46 11.26 1.08
CA PRO A 43 -5.58 10.84 2.17
C PRO A 43 -5.95 9.46 2.72
N GLU A 44 -7.25 9.17 2.83
CA GLU A 44 -7.77 7.89 3.30
C GLU A 44 -7.32 6.71 2.41
N ALA A 45 -7.44 6.83 1.08
CA ALA A 45 -6.96 5.80 0.16
C ALA A 45 -5.44 5.59 0.25
N GLN A 46 -4.67 6.67 0.40
CA GLN A 46 -3.22 6.60 0.57
C GLN A 46 -2.83 5.88 1.87
N ILE A 47 -3.52 6.18 2.98
CA ILE A 47 -3.30 5.54 4.27
C ILE A 47 -3.60 4.04 4.19
N TYR A 48 -4.78 3.65 3.70
CA TYR A 48 -5.12 2.24 3.58
C TYR A 48 -4.20 1.50 2.61
N SER A 49 -3.85 2.10 1.47
CA SER A 49 -2.89 1.48 0.55
C SER A 49 -1.53 1.27 1.22
N ALA A 50 -1.01 2.24 1.96
CA ALA A 50 0.25 2.09 2.69
C ALA A 50 0.21 0.92 3.70
N VAL A 51 -0.92 0.76 4.40
CA VAL A 51 -1.14 -0.34 5.35
C VAL A 51 -1.22 -1.70 4.63
N VAL A 52 -1.95 -1.79 3.52
CA VAL A 52 -2.04 -3.01 2.71
C VAL A 52 -0.66 -3.40 2.17
N HIS A 53 0.12 -2.44 1.66
CA HIS A 53 1.50 -2.65 1.24
C HIS A 53 2.38 -3.21 2.34
N ARG A 54 2.30 -2.62 3.53
CA ARG A 54 3.07 -3.08 4.69
C ARG A 54 2.74 -4.54 5.03
N LEU A 55 1.45 -4.87 5.14
CA LEU A 55 0.98 -6.22 5.47
C LEU A 55 1.43 -7.25 4.42
N VAL A 56 1.21 -6.96 3.14
CA VAL A 56 1.41 -7.93 2.06
C VAL A 56 2.89 -8.12 1.75
N LEU A 57 3.68 -7.05 1.74
CA LEU A 57 5.06 -7.08 1.26
C LEU A 57 6.10 -7.22 2.36
N THR A 58 5.79 -6.79 3.60
CA THR A 58 6.78 -6.74 4.68
C THR A 58 6.43 -7.63 5.86
N ASP A 59 5.21 -7.51 6.38
CA ASP A 59 4.79 -8.16 7.64
C ASP A 59 4.08 -9.50 7.39
N HIS A 60 4.24 -10.09 6.20
CA HIS A 60 3.77 -11.44 5.91
C HIS A 60 4.53 -12.48 6.75
N THR A 61 3.87 -13.58 7.12
CA THR A 61 4.38 -14.56 8.08
C THR A 61 5.21 -15.70 7.46
N PHE A 62 5.54 -15.61 6.17
CA PHE A 62 6.25 -16.67 5.43
C PHE A 62 7.78 -16.52 5.42
N GLY A 63 8.32 -15.67 6.30
CA GLY A 63 9.75 -15.40 6.44
C GLY A 63 10.13 -14.00 5.97
N VAL A 64 11.43 -13.71 5.89
CA VAL A 64 11.94 -12.38 5.54
C VAL A 64 12.05 -12.18 4.03
N GLY A 65 11.48 -11.09 3.52
CA GLY A 65 11.82 -10.51 2.22
C GLY A 65 10.79 -10.67 1.10
N TYR A 66 11.14 -10.06 -0.04
CA TYR A 66 10.43 -10.05 -1.30
C TYR A 66 10.78 -11.28 -2.17
N PRO A 67 9.86 -11.78 -3.02
CA PRO A 67 8.48 -11.34 -3.17
C PRO A 67 7.56 -11.88 -2.07
N SER A 68 6.44 -11.18 -1.86
CA SER A 68 5.33 -11.72 -1.08
C SER A 68 4.91 -13.08 -1.65
N PRO A 69 4.59 -14.08 -0.81
CA PRO A 69 4.10 -15.38 -1.27
C PRO A 69 2.69 -15.30 -1.85
N PHE A 70 1.94 -14.24 -1.53
CA PHE A 70 0.57 -14.05 -1.96
C PHE A 70 0.49 -13.73 -3.45
N LYS A 71 -0.45 -14.34 -4.15
CA LYS A 71 -0.69 -14.07 -5.59
C LYS A 71 -1.99 -13.32 -5.87
N ALA A 72 -2.79 -13.08 -4.82
CA ALA A 72 -3.99 -12.26 -4.85
C ALA A 72 -4.21 -11.61 -3.48
N VAL A 73 -4.79 -10.42 -3.46
CA VAL A 73 -5.14 -9.69 -2.24
C VAL A 73 -6.63 -9.43 -2.26
N TYR A 74 -7.35 -9.97 -1.28
CA TYR A 74 -8.78 -9.77 -1.10
C TYR A 74 -9.02 -8.87 0.09
N VAL A 75 -9.50 -7.65 -0.11
CA VAL A 75 -9.80 -6.71 0.98
C VAL A 75 -11.28 -6.80 1.32
N LEU A 76 -11.63 -6.87 2.60
CA LEU A 76 -13.02 -6.84 3.02
C LEU A 76 -13.66 -5.50 2.63
N ASP A 77 -14.88 -5.54 2.13
CA ASP A 77 -15.60 -4.37 1.61
C ASP A 77 -16.16 -3.46 2.72
N ALA A 78 -16.03 -3.86 3.98
CA ALA A 78 -16.36 -3.07 5.15
C ALA A 78 -15.20 -3.04 6.14
N LEU A 79 -15.15 -1.95 6.91
CA LEU A 79 -14.22 -1.78 8.00
C LEU A 79 -14.50 -2.82 9.09
N SER A 80 -13.47 -3.23 9.81
CA SER A 80 -13.60 -4.00 11.05
C SER A 80 -13.83 -3.07 12.25
N SER A 81 -14.51 -3.57 13.28
CA SER A 81 -14.79 -2.86 14.53
C SER A 81 -13.56 -2.49 15.36
N GLY A 82 -12.35 -2.85 14.89
CA GLY A 82 -11.15 -2.08 15.21
C GLY A 82 -10.17 -2.72 16.20
N SER A 83 -10.10 -4.05 16.30
CA SER A 83 -9.01 -4.71 17.04
C SER A 83 -8.14 -5.56 16.13
N SER A 84 -6.87 -5.71 16.52
CA SER A 84 -5.93 -6.66 15.91
C SER A 84 -6.38 -8.12 16.02
N ASP A 85 -7.46 -8.41 16.77
CA ASP A 85 -8.02 -9.75 16.95
C ASP A 85 -9.25 -10.01 16.06
N LEU A 86 -9.90 -8.96 15.55
CA LEU A 86 -11.18 -9.04 14.81
C LEU A 86 -11.06 -8.50 13.38
N PHE A 87 -9.85 -8.44 12.83
CA PHE A 87 -9.62 -7.81 11.52
C PHE A 87 -10.32 -8.51 10.35
N ILE A 88 -10.73 -9.78 10.47
CA ILE A 88 -11.52 -10.45 9.41
C ILE A 88 -13.03 -10.31 9.57
N ASP A 89 -13.47 -9.69 10.66
CA ASP A 89 -14.89 -9.42 10.87
C ASP A 89 -15.22 -8.09 10.16
N ALA A 90 -15.92 -8.18 9.03
CA ALA A 90 -16.44 -7.04 8.28
C ALA A 90 -17.71 -6.47 8.96
N ASP A 91 -17.60 -6.10 10.23
CA ASP A 91 -18.73 -5.72 11.10
C ASP A 91 -18.90 -4.21 11.32
N GLY A 92 -18.04 -3.40 10.69
CA GLY A 92 -18.06 -1.94 10.72
C GLY A 92 -18.75 -1.31 9.50
N ALA A 93 -18.38 -0.06 9.21
CA ALA A 93 -18.97 0.69 8.11
C ALA A 93 -18.46 0.18 6.74
N PRO A 94 -19.33 0.07 5.72
CA PRO A 94 -18.92 -0.25 4.36
C PRO A 94 -17.93 0.79 3.81
N LEU A 95 -16.96 0.34 3.02
CA LEU A 95 -16.08 1.20 2.26
C LEU A 95 -16.84 1.78 1.05
N GLU A 96 -16.65 3.07 0.79
CA GLU A 96 -17.25 3.71 -0.38
C GLU A 96 -16.60 3.23 -1.68
N GLU A 97 -17.37 3.11 -2.77
CA GLU A 97 -16.86 2.65 -4.08
C GLU A 97 -15.72 3.51 -4.62
N ALA A 98 -15.76 4.82 -4.37
CA ALA A 98 -14.69 5.73 -4.76
C ALA A 98 -13.38 5.37 -4.03
N LEU A 99 -13.45 5.15 -2.72
CA LEU A 99 -12.32 4.75 -1.90
C LEU A 99 -11.74 3.39 -2.34
N LYS A 100 -12.61 2.40 -2.59
CA LYS A 100 -12.17 1.09 -3.13
C LYS A 100 -11.40 1.25 -4.43
N SER A 101 -11.92 2.07 -5.35
CA SER A 101 -11.31 2.32 -6.65
C SER A 101 -9.94 2.98 -6.50
N GLU A 102 -9.82 4.00 -5.64
CA GLU A 102 -8.54 4.66 -5.35
C GLU A 102 -7.51 3.71 -4.72
N ILE A 103 -7.92 2.82 -3.81
CA ILE A 103 -7.03 1.81 -3.23
C ILE A 103 -6.52 0.83 -4.30
N VAL A 104 -7.37 0.42 -5.24
CA VAL A 104 -6.96 -0.44 -6.37
C VAL A 104 -5.97 0.29 -7.27
N GLU A 105 -6.22 1.56 -7.60
CA GLU A 105 -5.29 2.36 -8.41
C GLU A 105 -3.95 2.60 -7.72
N LEU A 106 -3.95 2.69 -6.39
CA LEU A 106 -2.75 2.80 -5.56
C LEU A 106 -2.07 1.45 -5.27
N SER A 107 -2.49 0.34 -5.88
CA SER A 107 -1.98 -1.01 -5.59
C SER A 107 -0.72 -1.42 -6.35
N ASP A 108 -0.08 -0.49 -7.06
CA ASP A 108 1.14 -0.74 -7.83
C ASP A 108 2.23 -1.40 -6.95
N GLY A 109 2.66 -2.60 -7.35
CA GLY A 109 3.63 -3.42 -6.61
C GLY A 109 3.02 -4.51 -5.72
N LEU A 110 1.70 -4.56 -5.59
CA LEU A 110 0.96 -5.66 -4.99
C LEU A 110 0.53 -6.72 -6.02
N PRO A 111 0.21 -7.94 -5.58
CA PRO A 111 -0.67 -8.83 -6.34
C PRO A 111 -2.04 -8.17 -6.61
N PRO A 112 -2.82 -8.67 -7.58
CA PRO A 112 -4.14 -8.11 -7.88
C PRO A 112 -5.01 -7.94 -6.63
N VAL A 113 -5.51 -6.72 -6.43
CA VAL A 113 -6.39 -6.35 -5.32
C VAL A 113 -7.84 -6.43 -5.76
N GLU A 114 -8.68 -7.11 -4.96
CA GLU A 114 -10.12 -7.23 -5.16
C GLU A 114 -10.85 -7.03 -3.82
N PHE A 115 -11.98 -6.32 -3.82
CA PHE A 115 -12.82 -6.18 -2.64
C PHE A 115 -13.86 -7.30 -2.57
N VAL A 116 -14.10 -7.83 -1.37
CA VAL A 116 -15.03 -8.94 -1.13
C VAL A 116 -15.90 -8.71 0.11
N ASP A 117 -17.16 -9.10 0.03
CA ASP A 117 -18.13 -8.87 1.11
C ASP A 117 -17.82 -9.67 2.38
N GLN A 118 -17.32 -10.90 2.21
CA GLN A 118 -17.06 -11.83 3.31
C GLN A 118 -15.81 -12.65 3.03
N PHE A 119 -15.02 -12.95 4.06
CA PHE A 119 -13.76 -13.67 3.93
C PHE A 119 -13.94 -15.11 3.37
N ASP A 120 -15.05 -15.76 3.74
CA ASP A 120 -15.33 -17.16 3.40
C ASP A 120 -15.64 -17.36 1.91
N THR A 121 -16.07 -16.31 1.20
CA THR A 121 -16.24 -16.32 -0.27
C THR A 121 -14.95 -16.65 -1.02
N ARG A 122 -13.80 -16.37 -0.41
CA ARG A 122 -12.47 -16.64 -0.95
C ARG A 122 -11.74 -17.76 -0.22
N ALA A 123 -12.33 -18.36 0.80
CA ALA A 123 -11.74 -19.51 1.47
C ALA A 123 -11.64 -20.71 0.51
N ALA A 124 -10.49 -21.39 0.56
CA ALA A 124 -10.17 -22.58 -0.21
C ALA A 124 -9.54 -23.63 0.73
N LEU A 125 -10.23 -23.93 1.83
CA LEU A 125 -9.76 -24.87 2.84
C LEU A 125 -9.52 -26.27 2.22
N GLY A 126 -8.29 -26.78 2.34
CA GLY A 126 -7.89 -28.05 1.74
C GLY A 126 -7.42 -27.97 0.28
N GLY A 127 -7.26 -26.77 -0.27
CA GLY A 127 -6.57 -26.55 -1.54
C GLY A 127 -5.09 -26.97 -1.50
N GLN A 128 -4.49 -27.22 -2.67
CA GLN A 128 -3.06 -27.59 -2.80
C GLN A 128 -2.11 -26.37 -2.78
N GLY A 129 -2.64 -25.19 -2.44
CA GLY A 129 -1.92 -23.92 -2.46
C GLY A 129 -1.03 -23.71 -1.23
N VAL A 130 -0.30 -22.58 -1.23
CA VAL A 130 0.49 -22.13 -0.08
C VAL A 130 -0.37 -21.42 0.97
N THR A 131 -1.56 -20.99 0.58
CA THR A 131 -2.58 -20.43 1.46
C THR A 131 -3.88 -21.24 1.37
N GLY A 132 -4.71 -21.15 2.41
CA GLY A 132 -6.09 -21.62 2.44
C GLY A 132 -7.08 -20.67 1.78
N VAL A 133 -6.61 -19.80 0.87
CA VAL A 133 -7.39 -18.80 0.14
C VAL A 133 -7.25 -19.07 -1.36
N GLN A 134 -8.31 -18.79 -2.13
CA GLN A 134 -8.30 -18.92 -3.59
C GLN A 134 -7.10 -18.20 -4.20
N ASN A 135 -6.54 -18.78 -5.27
CA ASN A 135 -5.39 -18.25 -6.00
C ASN A 135 -4.13 -18.00 -5.15
N ASP A 136 -3.87 -18.79 -4.10
CA ASP A 136 -2.77 -18.52 -3.15
C ASP A 136 -2.86 -17.10 -2.58
N GLY A 137 -4.08 -16.62 -2.37
CA GLY A 137 -4.35 -15.26 -1.97
C GLY A 137 -4.25 -15.04 -0.46
N VAL A 138 -4.64 -13.84 -0.06
CA VAL A 138 -4.78 -13.44 1.33
C VAL A 138 -6.04 -12.59 1.47
N VAL A 139 -6.79 -12.76 2.56
CA VAL A 139 -7.90 -11.87 2.91
C VAL A 139 -7.41 -10.85 3.94
N ILE A 140 -7.67 -9.56 3.71
CA ILE A 140 -7.27 -8.44 4.55
C ILE A 140 -8.51 -7.75 5.06
N GLY A 141 -8.50 -7.34 6.33
CA GLY A 141 -9.43 -6.33 6.81
C GLY A 141 -8.72 -5.17 7.51
N LEU A 142 -9.42 -4.04 7.52
CA LEU A 142 -8.92 -2.73 7.89
C LEU A 142 -9.89 -2.15 8.92
N SER A 143 -9.40 -1.52 9.99
CA SER A 143 -10.23 -0.74 10.89
C SER A 143 -10.46 0.66 10.33
N ALA A 144 -11.39 1.40 10.93
CA ALA A 144 -11.44 2.84 10.74
C ALA A 144 -10.10 3.50 11.08
N ILE A 145 -9.79 4.60 10.38
CA ILE A 145 -8.66 5.47 10.70
C ILE A 145 -8.98 6.24 11.98
N GLU A 146 -8.09 6.14 12.95
CA GLU A 146 -8.11 6.97 14.15
C GLU A 146 -7.09 8.10 14.00
N GLU A 147 -7.53 9.33 14.23
CA GLU A 147 -6.68 10.53 14.17
C GLU A 147 -6.26 10.95 15.59
N PRO A 148 -5.13 10.44 16.14
CA PRO A 148 -4.54 11.02 17.33
C PRO A 148 -4.07 12.47 17.06
N PRO A 149 -3.82 13.27 18.11
CA PRO A 149 -3.38 14.65 17.94
C PRO A 149 -2.06 14.78 17.15
N GLU A 150 -2.16 15.55 16.06
CA GLU A 150 -1.18 16.07 15.07
C GLU A 150 -0.29 15.08 14.30
N GLY A 151 -0.49 15.06 12.96
CA GLY A 151 0.45 14.57 11.94
C GLY A 151 0.57 13.05 11.78
N THR A 152 -0.15 12.28 12.58
CA THR A 152 -0.10 10.82 12.57
C THR A 152 -1.51 10.26 12.61
N VAL A 153 -1.69 9.08 12.02
CA VAL A 153 -2.93 8.31 12.10
C VAL A 153 -2.67 6.89 12.54
N VAL A 154 -3.69 6.25 13.09
CA VAL A 154 -3.64 4.88 13.58
C VAL A 154 -4.65 4.03 12.83
N VAL A 155 -4.21 2.87 12.35
CA VAL A 155 -5.04 1.93 11.61
C VAL A 155 -4.79 0.51 12.10
N GLY A 156 -5.81 -0.13 12.65
CA GLY A 156 -5.86 -1.56 12.86
C GLY A 156 -5.98 -2.29 11.54
N ALA A 157 -5.21 -3.35 11.34
CA ALA A 157 -5.31 -4.17 10.15
C ALA A 157 -4.77 -5.57 10.39
N GLY A 158 -5.21 -6.50 9.58
CA GLY A 158 -4.69 -7.86 9.62
C GLY A 158 -5.07 -8.64 8.40
N PHE A 159 -4.52 -9.85 8.32
CA PHE A 159 -4.76 -10.76 7.24
C PHE A 159 -5.03 -12.19 7.71
N TRP A 160 -5.81 -12.90 6.92
CA TRP A 160 -6.04 -14.33 7.04
C TRP A 160 -5.65 -15.01 5.73
N CYS A 161 -4.84 -16.06 5.84
CA CYS A 161 -4.40 -16.86 4.70
C CYS A 161 -4.60 -18.36 4.92
N GLY A 162 -5.34 -18.79 5.94
CA GLY A 162 -5.60 -20.20 6.23
C GLY A 162 -5.75 -20.49 7.73
N VAL A 163 -6.08 -21.73 8.08
CA VAL A 163 -6.38 -22.15 9.48
C VAL A 163 -5.27 -21.79 10.47
N ASP A 164 -4.01 -21.93 10.06
CA ASP A 164 -2.82 -21.62 10.87
C ASP A 164 -2.02 -20.45 10.25
N CYS A 165 -2.73 -19.53 9.59
CA CYS A 165 -2.15 -18.35 8.99
C CYS A 165 -3.05 -17.14 9.20
N GLY A 166 -2.84 -16.46 10.31
CA GLY A 166 -3.41 -15.15 10.58
C GLY A 166 -2.37 -14.22 11.20
N PHE A 167 -2.48 -12.94 10.88
CA PHE A 167 -1.71 -11.88 11.51
C PHE A 167 -2.57 -10.64 11.66
N GLY A 168 -2.60 -10.05 12.86
CA GLY A 168 -3.30 -8.80 13.10
C GLY A 168 -2.50 -7.86 13.96
N THR A 169 -2.60 -6.56 13.68
CA THR A 169 -1.93 -5.54 14.48
C THR A 169 -2.51 -4.14 14.28
N THR A 170 -1.88 -3.14 14.90
CA THR A 170 -2.20 -1.72 14.73
C THR A 170 -0.97 -0.96 14.26
N TYR A 171 -1.14 -0.17 13.20
CA TYR A 171 -0.08 0.61 12.58
C TYR A 171 -0.18 2.09 12.94
N LEU A 172 0.98 2.71 13.13
CA LEU A 172 1.14 4.15 13.09
C LEU A 172 1.54 4.54 11.66
N VAL A 173 0.77 5.43 11.05
CA VAL A 173 1.00 5.95 9.71
C VAL A 173 1.27 7.45 9.82
N GLU A 174 2.34 7.91 9.18
CA GLU A 174 2.76 9.31 9.22
C GLU A 174 2.78 9.88 7.80
N GLU A 175 2.38 11.14 7.66
CA GLU A 175 2.49 11.88 6.40
C GLU A 175 3.94 12.35 6.21
N SER A 176 4.46 12.18 4.99
CA SER A 176 5.75 12.68 4.56
C SER A 176 5.62 13.46 3.25
N ASN A 177 6.73 14.02 2.75
CA ASN A 177 6.73 14.76 1.48
C ASN A 177 6.30 13.90 0.27
N ASP A 178 6.46 12.58 0.36
CA ASP A 178 6.16 11.63 -0.71
C ASP A 178 4.85 10.86 -0.47
N GLY A 179 4.07 11.28 0.54
CA GLY A 179 2.78 10.67 0.90
C GLY A 179 2.78 9.99 2.27
N TRP A 180 1.76 9.17 2.50
CA TRP A 180 1.53 8.45 3.76
C TRP A 180 2.32 7.14 3.83
N HIS A 181 2.97 6.89 4.97
CA HIS A 181 3.76 5.67 5.17
C HIS A 181 3.56 5.07 6.55
N VAL A 182 3.51 3.74 6.61
CA VAL A 182 3.57 3.01 7.88
C VAL A 182 4.97 3.13 8.47
N THR A 183 5.10 3.75 9.64
CA THR A 183 6.40 3.95 10.30
C THR A 183 6.71 2.84 11.29
N ARG A 184 5.70 2.34 11.99
CA ARG A 184 5.84 1.21 12.91
C ARG A 184 4.51 0.54 13.21
N ASN A 185 4.62 -0.69 13.68
CA ASN A 185 3.60 -1.36 14.46
C ASN A 185 3.59 -0.79 15.90
N ILE A 186 2.42 -0.43 16.41
CA ILE A 186 2.22 0.08 17.78
C ILE A 186 1.27 -0.77 18.62
N GLY A 187 0.56 -1.72 18.01
CA GLY A 187 -0.45 -2.54 18.68
C GLY A 187 0.10 -3.88 19.18
N PRO A 188 -0.70 -4.63 19.94
CA PRO A 188 -0.44 -6.05 20.11
C PRO A 188 -0.40 -6.74 18.72
N ILE A 189 0.35 -7.83 18.66
CA ILE A 189 0.39 -8.71 17.50
C ILE A 189 -0.41 -9.95 17.83
N SER A 190 -1.35 -10.28 16.96
CA SER A 190 -2.17 -11.47 17.04
C SER A 190 -1.76 -12.42 15.93
N ILE A 191 -1.55 -13.69 16.27
CA ILE A 191 -1.12 -14.74 15.32
C ILE A 191 -1.99 -15.97 15.59
N SER A 192 -2.50 -16.58 14.51
CA SER A 192 -3.21 -17.86 14.54
C SER A 192 -2.48 -18.88 13.70
#